data_AF-A0A941LKK4-F1
#
_entry.id   AF-A0A941LKK4-F1
#
_cell.length_a   1.000
_cell.length_b   1.000
_cell.length_c   1.000
_cell.angle_alpha   90.00
_cell.angle_beta   90.00
_cell.angle_gamma   90.00
#
_symmetry.space_group_name_H-M   'P 1'
#
loop_
_entity.id
_entity.type
_entity.pdbx_description
1 polymer ?
#
loop_
_entity_poly.entity_id
_entity_poly.type
_entity_poly.pdbx_seq_one_letter_code
_entity_poly.pdbx_strand_id
1 'polypeptide(L)' 'MAPQDKKPKPVTTLRCSSIKASIWKNEGMNGPFYNVTVARSYKGQDGVWKNSESFGLADLEALLVVAQQAKLWVTERSGR' A
#
# COMPACT_ATOMS: atom_id res chain seq x y z
N MET A 1 -27.87 -2.16 18.53
CA MET A 1 -26.57 -2.72 18.10
C MET A 1 -25.83 -1.62 17.35
N ALA A 2 -24.72 -1.11 17.88
CA ALA A 2 -23.94 -0.09 17.18
C ALA A 2 -23.29 -0.71 15.92
N PRO A 3 -23.33 -0.05 14.75
CA PRO A 3 -22.59 -0.53 13.60
C PRO A 3 -21.10 -0.47 13.95
N GLN A 4 -20.44 -1.62 13.90
CA GLN A 4 -19.00 -1.72 14.07
C GLN A 4 -18.35 -1.05 12.86
N ASP A 5 -17.83 0.16 13.06
CA ASP A 5 -17.12 0.95 12.06
C ASP A 5 -15.83 0.22 11.66
N LYS A 6 -15.95 -0.64 10.64
CA LYS A 6 -14.88 -1.53 10.21
C LYS A 6 -13.86 -0.67 9.47
N LYS A 7 -12.91 -0.10 10.22
CA LYS A 7 -11.80 0.70 9.65
C LYS A 7 -11.28 -0.03 8.41
N PRO A 8 -11.22 0.65 7.24
CA PRO A 8 -10.74 0.02 6.04
C PRO A 8 -9.34 -0.53 6.33
N LYS A 9 -9.12 -1.78 5.98
CA LYS A 9 -7.82 -2.42 6.05
C LYS A 9 -7.38 -2.73 4.62
N PRO A 10 -6.08 -2.60 4.31
CA PRO A 10 -5.59 -3.03 3.01
C PRO A 10 -5.86 -4.53 2.84
N VAL A 11 -6.26 -4.92 1.63
CA VAL A 11 -6.47 -6.33 1.26
C VAL A 11 -5.14 -7.07 1.15
N THR A 12 -4.06 -6.37 0.82
CA THR A 12 -2.70 -6.89 0.92
C THR A 12 -1.72 -5.75 1.13
N THR A 13 -0.56 -6.07 1.71
CA THR A 13 0.57 -5.14 1.79
C THR A 13 1.81 -5.85 1.27
N LEU A 14 2.41 -5.30 0.22
CA LEU A 14 3.66 -5.75 -0.36
C LEU A 14 4.81 -4.94 0.24
N ARG A 15 5.99 -5.53 0.37
CA ARG A 15 7.13 -4.86 1.00
C ARG A 15 8.45 -5.21 0.32
N CYS A 16 9.30 -4.21 0.15
CA CYS A 16 10.70 -4.33 -0.26
C CYS A 16 11.51 -3.35 0.58
N SER A 17 12.44 -3.85 1.40
CA SER A 17 13.23 -3.00 2.31
C SER A 17 12.35 -2.11 3.23
N SER A 18 12.65 -0.82 3.31
CA SER A 18 11.89 0.21 4.01
C SER A 18 10.56 0.55 3.33
N ILE A 19 10.33 0.14 2.08
CA ILE A 19 9.17 0.55 1.28
C ILE A 19 8.07 -0.50 1.33
N LYS A 20 6.83 -0.04 1.51
CA LYS A 20 5.63 -0.89 1.48
C LYS A 20 4.57 -0.30 0.55
N ALA A 21 3.86 -1.16 -0.15
CA ALA A 21 2.69 -0.82 -0.96
C ALA A 21 1.45 -1.49 -0.36
N SER A 22 0.54 -0.70 0.20
CA SER A 22 -0.75 -1.13 0.73
C SER A 22 -1.79 -1.08 -0.38
N ILE A 23 -2.43 -2.21 -0.68
CA ILE A 23 -3.48 -2.29 -1.70
C ILE A 23 -4.84 -2.32 -1.01
N TRP A 24 -5.76 -1.47 -1.44
CA TRP A 24 -7.08 -1.27 -0.87
C TRP A 24 -8.13 -1.65 -1.90
N LYS A 25 -9.03 -2.57 -1.54
CA LYS A 25 -10.19 -2.89 -2.37
C LYS A 25 -11.33 -1.95 -2.01
N ASN A 26 -11.88 -1.30 -3.01
CA ASN A 26 -13.04 -0.43 -2.90
C ASN A 26 -14.15 -0.98 -3.80
N GLU A 27 -15.40 -0.71 -3.43
CA GLU A 27 -16.57 -1.05 -4.21
C GLU A 27 -17.09 0.21 -4.90
N GLY A 28 -17.38 0.12 -6.20
CA GLY A 28 -17.91 1.22 -6.99
C GLY A 28 -19.04 0.73 -7.91
N MET A 29 -19.75 1.68 -8.53
CA MET A 29 -20.89 1.38 -9.41
C MET A 29 -20.53 0.47 -10.60
N ASN A 30 -19.27 0.54 -11.07
CA ASN A 30 -18.76 -0.26 -12.20
C ASN A 30 -17.98 -1.50 -11.76
N GLY A 31 -18.17 -1.95 -10.52
CA GLY A 31 -17.45 -3.08 -9.93
C GLY A 31 -16.31 -2.67 -8.99
N PRO A 32 -15.58 -3.65 -8.43
CA PRO A 32 -14.51 -3.38 -7.48
C PRO A 32 -13.31 -2.74 -8.17
N PHE A 33 -12.68 -1.78 -7.49
CA PHE A 33 -11.43 -1.16 -7.93
C PHE A 33 -10.41 -1.17 -6.80
N TYR A 34 -9.13 -1.10 -7.17
CA TYR A 34 -8.02 -1.19 -6.23
C TYR A 34 -7.22 0.11 -6.21
N ASN A 35 -7.03 0.68 -5.02
CA ASN A 35 -6.10 1.79 -4.79
C ASN A 35 -4.82 1.26 -4.17
N VAL A 36 -3.68 1.87 -4.50
CA VAL A 36 -2.38 1.51 -3.92
C VAL A 36 -1.80 2.73 -3.22
N THR A 37 -1.44 2.58 -1.94
CA THR A 37 -0.71 3.59 -1.16
C THR A 37 0.68 3.08 -0.90
N VAL A 38 1.70 3.82 -1.33
CA VAL A 38 3.09 3.46 -1.08
C VAL A 38 3.66 4.34 0.02
N ALA A 39 4.40 3.74 0.95
CA ALA A 39 5.01 4.46 2.06
C ALA A 39 6.39 3.90 2.39
N ARG A 40 7.28 4.79 2.83
CA ARG A 40 8.57 4.45 3.42
C ARG A 40 8.43 4.37 4.94
N SER A 41 8.81 3.25 5.54
CA SER A 41 8.86 3.06 6.98
C SER A 41 10.26 3.42 7.52
N TYR A 42 10.30 4.25 8.54
CA TYR A 42 11.53 4.65 9.21
C TYR A 42 11.32 4.77 10.71
N LYS A 43 12.39 4.65 11.49
CA LYS A 43 12.36 4.84 12.94
C LYS A 43 12.67 6.31 13.24
N GLY A 44 11.77 7.00 13.93
CA GLY A 44 11.97 8.38 14.38
C GLY A 44 13.00 8.47 15.50
N GLN A 45 13.38 9.70 15.86
CA GLN A 45 14.30 9.97 16.98
C GLN A 45 13.71 9.52 18.34
N ASP A 46 12.39 9.52 18.45
CA ASP A 46 11.61 8.97 19.57
C ASP A 46 11.61 7.43 19.62
N GLY A 47 12.27 6.77 18.66
CA GLY A 47 12.28 5.34 18.51
C GLY A 47 10.98 4.75 17.95
N VAL A 48 10.01 5.59 17.58
CA VAL A 48 8.71 5.18 17.06
C VAL A 48 8.79 5.00 15.54
N TRP A 49 8.26 3.89 15.04
CA TRP A 49 8.15 3.67 13.61
C TRP A 49 7.11 4.60 13.00
N LYS A 50 7.52 5.36 11.97
CA LYS A 50 6.70 6.29 11.22
C LYS A 50 6.71 5.91 9.74
N ASN A 51 5.74 6.45 9.01
CA ASN A 51 5.64 6.30 7.57
C ASN A 51 5.85 7.68 6.92
N SER A 52 6.52 7.72 5.77
CA SER A 52 6.67 8.90 4.93
C SER A 52 6.28 8.59 3.50
N GLU A 53 5.79 9.60 2.79
CA GLU A 53 5.50 9.57 1.36
C GLU A 53 6.61 10.28 0.54
N SER A 54 7.71 10.63 1.21
CA SER A 54 8.92 11.15 0.59
C SER A 54 9.97 10.04 0.47
N PHE A 55 10.57 9.94 -0.70
CA PHE A 55 11.53 8.87 -1.05
C PHE A 55 12.86 9.49 -1.45
N GLY A 56 13.96 9.01 -0.86
CA GLY A 56 15.30 9.35 -1.29
C GLY A 56 15.78 8.45 -2.43
N LEU A 57 16.94 8.75 -3.00
CA LEU A 57 17.55 7.96 -4.08
C LEU A 57 17.67 6.46 -3.73
N ALA A 58 18.08 6.15 -2.50
CA ALA A 58 18.23 4.77 -2.01
C ALA A 58 16.90 4.01 -1.86
N ASP A 59 15.77 4.72 -1.86
CA ASP A 59 14.44 4.11 -1.76
C ASP A 59 13.84 3.80 -3.14
N LEU A 60 14.39 4.36 -4.23
CA LEU A 60 13.77 4.31 -5.56
C LEU A 60 13.74 2.91 -6.17
N GLU A 61 14.78 2.10 -5.96
CA GLU A 61 14.79 0.73 -6.45
C GLU A 61 13.69 -0.12 -5.76
N ALA A 62 13.61 -0.02 -4.44
CA ALA A 62 12.57 -0.71 -3.67
C ALA A 62 11.16 -0.21 -4.03
N LEU A 63 11.01 1.10 -4.29
CA LEU A 63 9.77 1.71 -4.77
C LEU A 63 9.32 1.12 -6.12
N LEU A 64 10.24 1.01 -7.09
CA LEU A 64 9.95 0.39 -8.39
C LEU A 64 9.50 -1.06 -8.24
N VAL A 65 10.21 -1.84 -7.41
CA VAL A 65 9.87 -3.25 -7.14
C VAL A 65 8.47 -3.38 -6.57
N VAL A 66 8.13 -2.64 -5.50
CA VAL A 66 6.79 -2.78 -4.89
C VAL A 66 5.68 -2.25 -5.79
N ALA A 67 5.95 -1.20 -6.59
CA ALA A 67 4.98 -0.69 -7.56
C ALA A 67 4.69 -1.72 -8.66
N GLN A 68 5.73 -2.39 -9.17
CA GLN A 68 5.57 -3.45 -10.17
C GLN A 68 4.82 -4.67 -9.60
N GLN A 69 5.16 -5.11 -8.39
CA GLN A 69 4.42 -6.18 -7.71
C GLN A 69 2.95 -5.81 -7.47
N ALA A 70 2.68 -4.57 -7.06
CA ALA A 70 1.32 -4.08 -6.85
C ALA A 70 0.52 -4.06 -8.16
N LYS A 71 1.14 -3.60 -9.25
CA LYS A 71 0.53 -3.65 -10.60
C LYS A 71 0.12 -5.07 -10.95
N LEU A 72 1.04 -6.03 -10.85
CA LEU A 72 0.77 -7.45 -11.16
C LEU A 72 -0.39 -7.99 -10.31
N TRP A 73 -0.36 -7.73 -9.00
CA TRP A 73 -1.39 -8.19 -8.08
C TRP A 73 -2.78 -7.64 -8.42
N VAL A 74 -2.86 -6.36 -8.81
CA VAL A 74 -4.11 -5.68 -9.18
C VAL A 74 -4.62 -6.19 -10.52
N THR A 75 -3.76 -6.29 -11.54
CA THR A 75 -4.12 -6.80 -12.87
C THR A 75 -4.71 -8.20 -12.79
N GLU A 76 -4.07 -9.11 -12.05
CA GLU A 76 -4.55 -10.49 -11.83
C GLU A 76 -5.97 -10.55 -11.23
N ARG A 77 -6.35 -9.56 -10.41
CA ARG A 77 -7.65 -9.53 -9.69
C ARG A 77 -8.68 -8.61 -10.29
N SER A 78 -8.27 -7.67 -11.12
CA SER A 78 -9.16 -6.74 -11.79
C SER A 78 -9.67 -7.27 -13.13
N GLY A 79 -9.10 -8.38 -13.63
CA GLY A 79 -9.42 -8.93 -14.95
C GLY A 79 -9.14 -7.95 -16.10
N ARG A 80 -8.24 -6.99 -15.88
CA ARG A 80 -7.79 -6.00 -16.87
C ARG A 80 -6.45 -6.40 -17.47
#